data_AF-A0A836RZA6-F1
#
_entry.id   AF-A0A836RZA6-F1
#
_cell.length_a   1.000
_cell.length_b   1.000
_cell.length_c   1.000
_cell.angle_alpha   90.00
_cell.angle_beta   90.00
_cell.angle_gamma   90.00
#
_symmetry.space_group_name_H-M   'P 1'
#
loop_
_entity.id
_entity.type
_entity.pdbx_description
1 polymer ?
#
loop_
_entity_poly.entity_id
_entity_poly.type
_entity_poly.pdbx_seq_one_letter_code
_entity_poly.pdbx_strand_id
1 'polypeptide(L)'
;MSKKPTLRTEMPKISLEIFREMIATLPAEKLAAIPPEKLPEDIPMSLVNEAPLYVRPIVETLLLERNSLALRTRQMIKDNLGEPGLEALDTAQQTEDKATLRIFATKLLELKQLRQRCVRMEPLEGDKLLTRFLQNIDKLLPDVLSEQLQIHKGMEALKETGRLPKDLLRLVDRARKRLKEQRDMISKFLGDYYSEKITISHQVMQHRIHAIEEHETEQRHQAEEIENLRSELVTLQKKLRLPFGKRKHIEDSDALRLQITQLSTQMKVSEIPVDETELTLWLDALVETSLNPAALERAKMATHMAKHNLLFLLQRYCEQQEASARHVARNPFVQVDPRKVIKYTMQSEQFILNYFQQKRIEATNQLSLAAEMKTDEIDKIEKELLQELKQSSFLTR
;
A
#
# COMPACT_ATOMS: atom_id res chain seq x y z
N MET A 1 -40.09 40.52 15.74
CA MET A 1 -39.06 39.85 16.56
C MET A 1 -39.25 38.35 16.47
N SER A 2 -38.49 37.68 15.60
CA SER A 2 -38.62 36.23 15.36
C SER A 2 -37.80 35.47 16.41
N LYS A 3 -38.45 34.67 17.25
CA LYS A 3 -37.79 33.83 18.26
C LYS A 3 -36.93 32.79 17.54
N LYS A 4 -35.61 32.87 17.69
CA LYS A 4 -34.70 31.80 17.27
C LYS A 4 -35.11 30.50 17.99
N PRO A 5 -35.33 29.38 17.26
CA PRO A 5 -35.63 28.11 17.90
C PRO A 5 -34.37 27.62 18.62
N THR A 6 -34.42 27.62 19.95
CA THR A 6 -33.44 26.96 20.80
C THR A 6 -33.78 25.49 20.89
N LEU A 7 -32.83 24.61 20.54
CA LEU A 7 -32.96 23.17 20.73
C LEU A 7 -32.88 22.91 22.24
N ARG A 8 -34.04 22.69 22.88
CA ARG A 8 -34.09 22.42 24.32
C ARG A 8 -33.37 21.10 24.62
N THR A 9 -32.53 21.17 25.65
CA THR A 9 -31.82 20.12 26.41
C THR A 9 -32.26 18.67 26.17
N GLU A 10 -31.26 17.83 25.88
CA GLU A 10 -31.28 16.37 25.78
C GLU A 10 -32.08 15.73 26.93
N MET A 11 -33.30 15.32 26.61
CA MET A 11 -33.92 14.17 27.26
C MET A 11 -33.47 12.91 26.51
N PRO A 12 -33.28 11.76 27.18
CA PRO A 12 -32.83 10.54 26.54
C PRO A 12 -33.73 10.18 25.35
N LYS A 13 -33.10 9.93 24.18
CA LYS A 13 -33.79 9.50 22.95
C LYS A 13 -34.35 8.11 23.15
N ILE A 14 -35.56 7.89 22.65
CA ILE A 14 -36.23 6.59 22.67
C ILE A 14 -35.59 5.75 21.55
N SER A 15 -35.17 4.51 21.85
CA SER A 15 -34.67 3.59 20.82
C SER A 15 -35.81 3.18 19.87
N LEU A 16 -35.48 2.75 18.64
CA LEU A 16 -36.50 2.30 17.69
C LEU A 16 -37.36 1.15 18.25
N GLU A 17 -36.75 0.25 19.01
CA GLU A 17 -37.40 -0.89 19.65
C GLU A 17 -38.41 -0.44 20.70
N ILE A 18 -38.00 0.47 21.59
CA ILE A 18 -38.89 1.05 22.61
C ILE A 18 -40.01 1.84 21.95
N PHE A 19 -39.72 2.56 20.85
CA PHE A 19 -40.74 3.31 20.11
C PHE A 19 -41.78 2.38 19.44
N ARG A 20 -41.37 1.22 18.92
CA ARG A 20 -42.29 0.18 18.42
C ARG A 20 -43.19 -0.34 19.54
N GLU A 21 -42.63 -0.66 20.70
CA GLU A 21 -43.41 -1.12 21.85
C GLU A 21 -44.40 -0.06 22.33
N MET A 22 -43.99 1.21 22.33
CA MET A 22 -44.85 2.34 22.67
C MET A 22 -46.04 2.44 21.71
N ILE A 23 -45.84 2.30 20.41
CA ILE A 23 -46.93 2.30 19.40
C ILE A 23 -47.93 1.16 19.63
N ALA A 24 -47.45 -0.01 20.07
CA ALA A 24 -48.30 -1.18 20.31
C ALA A 24 -49.09 -1.08 21.64
N THR A 25 -48.56 -0.40 22.66
CA THR A 25 -49.07 -0.50 24.03
C THR A 25 -49.68 0.79 24.59
N LEU A 26 -49.29 1.96 24.09
CA LEU A 26 -49.76 3.24 24.63
C LEU A 26 -51.04 3.73 23.95
N PRO A 27 -51.93 4.40 24.71
CA PRO A 27 -53.10 5.06 24.13
C PRO A 27 -52.68 6.26 23.27
N ALA A 28 -53.47 6.53 22.23
CA ALA A 28 -53.31 7.59 21.22
C ALA A 28 -52.89 8.95 21.81
N GLU A 29 -53.55 9.40 22.87
CA GLU A 29 -53.29 10.69 23.52
C GLU A 29 -51.88 10.78 24.14
N LYS A 30 -51.39 9.68 24.72
CA LYS A 30 -50.04 9.62 25.30
C LYS A 30 -48.96 9.54 24.23
N LEU A 31 -49.29 8.96 23.07
CA LEU A 31 -48.39 8.92 21.92
C LEU A 31 -48.24 10.31 21.30
N ALA A 32 -49.34 11.03 21.10
CA ALA A 32 -49.34 12.38 20.53
C ALA A 32 -48.57 13.40 21.41
N ALA A 33 -48.48 13.14 22.72
CA ALA A 33 -47.75 14.00 23.65
C ALA A 33 -46.22 13.80 23.61
N ILE A 34 -45.70 12.84 22.82
CA ILE A 34 -44.25 12.60 22.70
C ILE A 34 -43.63 13.75 21.91
N PRO A 35 -42.67 14.50 22.49
CA PRO A 35 -41.99 15.56 21.75
C PRO A 35 -41.19 14.98 20.58
N PRO A 36 -41.17 15.64 19.41
CA PRO A 36 -40.45 15.17 18.23
C PRO A 36 -38.94 15.05 18.47
N GLU A 37 -38.39 15.75 19.47
CA GLU A 37 -36.97 15.66 19.85
C GLU A 37 -36.59 14.33 20.54
N LYS A 38 -37.57 13.58 21.08
CA LYS A 38 -37.35 12.29 21.75
C LYS A 38 -37.44 11.08 20.82
N LEU A 39 -37.97 11.29 19.62
CA LEU A 39 -38.20 10.23 18.65
C LEU A 39 -36.86 9.71 18.07
N PRO A 40 -36.82 8.44 17.63
CA PRO A 40 -35.66 7.87 16.94
C PRO A 40 -35.22 8.71 15.72
N GLU A 41 -33.95 8.60 15.32
CA GLU A 41 -33.42 9.34 14.16
C GLU A 41 -33.89 8.78 12.83
N ASP A 42 -33.92 7.45 12.69
CA ASP A 42 -34.41 6.74 11.50
C ASP A 42 -35.62 5.90 11.86
N ILE A 43 -36.82 6.40 11.56
CA ILE A 43 -38.06 5.62 11.73
C ILE A 43 -38.52 5.15 10.34
N PRO A 44 -38.58 3.83 10.08
CA PRO A 44 -38.96 3.32 8.77
C PRO A 44 -40.45 3.60 8.48
N MET A 45 -40.77 3.95 7.22
CA MET A 45 -42.16 4.15 6.79
C MET A 45 -43.04 2.90 6.96
N SER A 46 -42.43 1.70 7.01
CA SER A 46 -43.15 0.45 7.28
C SER A 46 -43.81 0.45 8.66
N LEU A 47 -43.25 1.20 9.64
CA LEU A 47 -43.78 1.29 11.00
C LEU A 47 -45.19 1.90 11.04
N VAL A 48 -45.49 2.80 10.11
CA VAL A 48 -46.84 3.37 9.94
C VAL A 48 -47.83 2.30 9.49
N ASN A 49 -47.39 1.39 8.63
CA ASN A 49 -48.23 0.33 8.09
C ASN A 49 -48.45 -0.81 9.09
N GLU A 50 -47.49 -1.02 9.99
CA GLU A 50 -47.55 -1.99 11.08
C GLU A 50 -48.33 -1.46 12.29
N ALA A 51 -48.53 -0.15 12.40
CA ALA A 51 -49.24 0.47 13.52
C ALA A 51 -50.74 0.14 13.52
N PRO A 52 -51.37 -0.05 14.70
CA PRO A 52 -52.81 -0.24 14.80
C PRO A 52 -53.59 0.93 14.17
N LEU A 53 -54.70 0.63 13.48
CA LEU A 53 -55.46 1.61 12.69
C LEU A 53 -55.86 2.87 13.45
N TYR A 54 -56.13 2.76 14.75
CA TYR A 54 -56.55 3.87 15.61
C TYR A 54 -55.39 4.80 16.03
N VAL A 55 -54.13 4.37 15.92
CA VAL A 55 -52.94 5.16 16.27
C VAL A 55 -52.18 5.65 15.04
N ARG A 56 -52.43 5.04 13.87
CA ARG A 56 -51.74 5.32 12.60
C ARG A 56 -51.67 6.82 12.24
N PRO A 57 -52.74 7.62 12.33
CA PRO A 57 -52.67 9.06 12.02
C PRO A 57 -51.73 9.84 12.95
N ILE A 58 -51.61 9.39 14.20
CA ILE A 58 -50.75 10.01 15.22
C ILE A 58 -49.29 9.66 14.95
N VAL A 59 -49.01 8.39 14.60
CA VAL A 59 -47.67 7.96 14.19
C VAL A 59 -47.22 8.70 12.93
N GLU A 60 -48.10 8.87 11.94
CA GLU A 60 -47.84 9.69 10.74
C GLU A 60 -47.52 11.14 11.08
N THR A 61 -48.28 11.74 12.00
CA THR A 61 -48.06 13.13 12.44
C THR A 61 -46.71 13.28 13.15
N LEU A 62 -46.39 12.37 14.09
CA LEU A 62 -45.11 12.37 14.80
C LEU A 62 -43.92 12.17 13.84
N LEU A 63 -44.07 11.31 12.83
CA LEU A 63 -43.08 11.12 11.77
C LEU A 63 -42.88 12.38 10.94
N LEU A 64 -43.97 13.03 10.53
CA LEU A 64 -43.92 14.28 9.78
C LEU A 64 -43.23 15.38 10.60
N GLU A 65 -43.59 15.53 11.87
CA GLU A 65 -42.97 16.48 12.79
C GLU A 65 -41.47 16.19 12.96
N ARG A 66 -41.09 14.91 13.14
CA ARG A 66 -39.69 14.50 13.24
C ARG A 66 -38.88 14.81 11.99
N ASN A 67 -39.43 14.49 10.81
CA ASN A 67 -38.80 14.76 9.52
C ASN A 67 -38.66 16.27 9.28
N SER A 68 -39.68 17.05 9.64
CA SER A 68 -39.62 18.52 9.56
C SER A 68 -38.54 19.11 10.47
N LEU A 69 -38.37 18.55 11.67
CA LEU A 69 -37.34 18.95 12.62
C LEU A 69 -35.95 18.54 12.12
N ALA A 70 -35.79 17.35 11.54
CA ALA A 70 -34.54 16.91 10.93
C ALA A 70 -34.13 17.84 9.77
N LEU A 71 -35.07 18.17 8.87
CA LEU A 71 -34.86 19.11 7.76
C LEU A 71 -34.49 20.50 8.24
N ARG A 72 -35.21 21.05 9.23
CA ARG A 72 -34.87 22.35 9.85
C ARG A 72 -33.48 22.33 10.48
N THR A 73 -33.10 21.23 11.11
CA THR A 73 -31.77 21.08 11.71
C THR A 73 -30.68 21.05 10.64
N ARG A 74 -30.88 20.28 9.55
CA ARG A 74 -29.96 20.26 8.39
C ARG A 74 -29.84 21.62 7.72
N GLN A 75 -30.96 22.32 7.54
CA GLN A 75 -30.96 23.68 6.99
C GLN A 75 -30.21 24.65 7.91
N MET A 76 -30.44 24.59 9.22
CA MET A 76 -29.71 25.42 10.19
C MET A 76 -28.21 25.13 10.15
N ILE A 77 -27.80 23.86 10.05
CA ILE A 77 -26.41 23.46 9.89
C ILE A 77 -25.84 24.08 8.61
N LYS A 78 -26.50 23.89 7.47
CA LYS A 78 -26.11 24.44 6.16
C LYS A 78 -25.97 25.97 6.19
N ASP A 79 -26.92 26.67 6.81
CA ASP A 79 -26.92 28.13 6.89
C ASP A 79 -25.76 28.67 7.75
N ASN A 80 -25.26 27.89 8.71
CA ASN A 80 -24.20 28.32 9.63
C ASN A 80 -22.81 27.79 9.27
N LEU A 81 -22.71 26.61 8.65
CA LEU A 81 -21.46 25.90 8.36
C LEU A 81 -21.21 25.66 6.86
N GLY A 82 -22.19 25.96 6.01
CA GLY A 82 -22.16 25.61 4.59
C GLY A 82 -22.32 24.11 4.34
N GLU A 83 -22.32 23.72 3.05
CA GLU A 83 -22.37 22.31 2.65
C GLU A 83 -21.18 21.47 3.14
N PRO A 84 -19.93 21.98 3.13
CA PRO A 84 -18.80 21.21 3.63
C PRO A 84 -18.95 20.80 5.10
N GLY A 85 -19.55 21.67 5.93
CA GLY A 85 -19.79 21.35 7.34
C GLY A 85 -20.96 20.39 7.56
N LEU A 86 -21.99 20.42 6.69
CA LEU A 86 -23.06 19.42 6.72
C LEU A 86 -22.52 18.04 6.33
N GLU A 87 -21.75 17.95 5.25
CA GLU A 87 -21.09 16.71 4.80
C GLU A 87 -20.14 16.15 5.88
N ALA A 88 -19.42 17.03 6.58
CA ALA A 88 -18.55 16.63 7.69
C ALA A 88 -19.34 16.01 8.85
N LEU A 89 -20.52 16.55 9.18
CA LEU A 89 -21.39 16.00 10.22
C LEU A 89 -21.99 14.66 9.82
N ASP A 90 -22.42 14.52 8.56
CA ASP A 90 -22.92 13.25 8.03
C ASP A 90 -21.80 12.18 8.05
N THR A 91 -20.58 12.55 7.64
CA THR A 91 -19.41 11.67 7.69
C THR A 91 -19.11 11.19 9.12
N ALA A 92 -19.24 12.09 10.11
CA ALA A 92 -19.06 11.77 11.52
C ALA A 92 -20.18 10.90 12.11
N GLN A 93 -21.34 10.80 11.45
CA GLN A 93 -22.47 9.95 11.87
C GLN A 93 -22.43 8.56 11.21
N GLN A 94 -22.08 8.47 9.93
CA GLN A 94 -22.05 7.21 9.15
C GLN A 94 -20.93 6.23 9.54
N THR A 95 -20.13 6.57 10.53
CA THR A 95 -18.81 5.98 10.74
C THR A 95 -18.75 4.86 11.77
N GLU A 96 -19.88 4.51 12.38
CA GLU A 96 -19.92 3.41 13.37
C GLU A 96 -19.82 2.01 12.73
N ASP A 97 -19.92 1.84 11.39
CA ASP A 97 -19.82 0.51 10.78
C ASP A 97 -19.37 0.50 9.30
N LYS A 98 -18.20 1.07 8.98
CA LYS A 98 -17.66 0.97 7.62
C LYS A 98 -17.10 -0.41 7.34
N ALA A 99 -17.81 -1.17 6.49
CA ALA A 99 -17.43 -2.51 6.06
C ALA A 99 -16.00 -2.57 5.50
N THR A 100 -15.58 -1.54 4.76
CA THR A 100 -14.23 -1.44 4.18
C THR A 100 -13.12 -1.50 5.23
N LEU A 101 -13.20 -0.69 6.29
CA LEU A 101 -12.21 -0.68 7.37
C LEU A 101 -12.19 -2.01 8.14
N ARG A 102 -13.36 -2.63 8.32
CA ARG A 102 -13.45 -3.97 8.94
C ARG A 102 -12.76 -5.02 8.07
N ILE A 103 -13.05 -5.04 6.78
CA ILE A 103 -12.41 -5.97 5.83
C ILE A 103 -10.90 -5.74 5.81
N PHE A 104 -10.45 -4.49 5.75
CA PHE A 104 -9.03 -4.14 5.78
C PHE A 104 -8.35 -4.62 7.07
N ALA A 105 -8.94 -4.36 8.23
CA ALA A 105 -8.41 -4.81 9.52
C ALA A 105 -8.36 -6.34 9.63
N THR A 106 -9.39 -7.05 9.14
CA THR A 106 -9.39 -8.52 9.09
C THR A 106 -8.28 -9.04 8.18
N LYS A 107 -8.13 -8.47 6.98
CA LYS A 107 -7.07 -8.87 6.03
C LYS A 107 -5.68 -8.58 6.57
N LEU A 108 -5.49 -7.48 7.28
CA LEU A 108 -4.24 -7.16 7.95
C LEU A 108 -3.89 -8.17 9.05
N LEU A 109 -4.88 -8.64 9.82
CA LEU A 109 -4.68 -9.70 10.79
C LEU A 109 -4.33 -11.03 10.11
N GLU A 110 -5.02 -11.38 9.03
CA GLU A 110 -4.71 -12.55 8.20
C GLU A 110 -3.28 -12.49 7.64
N LEU A 111 -2.81 -11.32 7.17
CA LEU A 111 -1.44 -11.13 6.69
C LEU A 111 -0.41 -11.42 7.78
N LYS A 112 -0.61 -10.88 8.99
CA LYS A 112 0.28 -11.13 10.14
C LYS A 112 0.35 -12.62 10.49
N GLN A 113 -0.79 -13.31 10.49
CA GLN A 113 -0.84 -14.74 10.71
C GLN A 113 -0.18 -15.54 9.59
N LEU A 114 -0.38 -15.10 8.34
CA LEU A 114 0.19 -15.75 7.17
C LEU A 114 1.72 -15.65 7.19
N ARG A 115 2.28 -14.48 7.50
CA ARG A 115 3.73 -14.29 7.68
C ARG A 115 4.32 -15.28 8.67
N GLN A 116 3.67 -15.47 9.82
CA GLN A 116 4.12 -16.45 10.82
C GLN A 116 4.09 -17.90 10.31
N ARG A 117 3.15 -18.25 9.42
CA ARG A 117 3.09 -19.58 8.81
C ARG A 117 4.18 -19.77 7.76
N CYS A 118 4.45 -18.74 6.95
CA CYS A 118 5.46 -18.78 5.89
C CYS A 118 6.88 -19.00 6.42
N VAL A 119 7.16 -18.71 7.70
CA VAL A 119 8.44 -19.06 8.35
C VAL A 119 8.76 -20.57 8.27
N ARG A 120 7.74 -21.43 8.16
CA ARG A 120 7.89 -22.89 8.10
C ARG A 120 7.81 -23.45 6.67
N MET A 121 7.59 -22.60 5.68
CA MET A 121 7.44 -22.99 4.28
C MET A 121 8.79 -22.88 3.55
N GLU A 122 8.86 -23.45 2.34
CA GLU A 122 9.97 -23.14 1.44
C GLU A 122 9.98 -21.62 1.14
N PRO A 123 11.15 -20.95 1.20
CA PRO A 123 11.26 -19.49 1.06
C PRO A 123 10.53 -18.93 -0.17
N LEU A 124 10.76 -19.53 -1.34
CA LEU A 124 10.16 -19.09 -2.61
C LEU A 124 8.63 -19.23 -2.65
N GLU A 125 8.09 -20.29 -2.04
CA GLU A 125 6.64 -20.51 -1.99
C GLU A 125 5.98 -19.55 -0.99
N GLY A 126 6.60 -19.38 0.18
CA GLY A 126 6.16 -18.43 1.20
C GLY A 126 6.13 -16.99 0.67
N ASP A 127 7.20 -16.56 0.00
CA ASP A 127 7.33 -15.23 -0.57
C ASP A 127 6.27 -14.95 -1.64
N LYS A 128 6.04 -15.90 -2.56
CA LYS A 128 4.98 -15.76 -3.59
C LYS A 128 3.60 -15.61 -2.96
N LEU A 129 3.33 -16.35 -1.90
CA LEU A 129 2.04 -16.31 -1.21
C LEU A 129 1.86 -14.97 -0.48
N LEU A 130 2.89 -14.50 0.23
CA LEU A 130 2.89 -13.19 0.89
C LEU A 130 2.72 -12.03 -0.09
N THR A 131 3.47 -12.01 -1.19
CA THR A 131 3.38 -10.97 -2.21
C THR A 131 2.00 -10.92 -2.86
N ARG A 132 1.41 -12.08 -3.19
CA ARG A 132 0.01 -12.13 -3.69
C ARG A 132 -1.00 -11.64 -2.67
N PHE A 133 -0.78 -11.94 -1.40
CA PHE A 133 -1.68 -11.48 -0.33
C PHE A 133 -1.59 -9.96 -0.15
N LEU A 134 -0.38 -9.39 -0.18
CA LEU A 134 -0.16 -7.94 -0.17
C LEU A 134 -0.89 -7.26 -1.33
N GLN A 135 -0.74 -7.76 -2.57
CA GLN A 135 -1.45 -7.23 -3.73
C GLN A 135 -2.98 -7.24 -3.58
N ASN A 136 -3.52 -8.19 -2.82
CA ASN A 136 -4.96 -8.20 -2.52
C ASN A 136 -5.37 -7.15 -1.49
N ILE A 137 -4.50 -6.84 -0.52
CA ILE A 137 -4.73 -5.74 0.43
C ILE A 137 -4.53 -4.38 -0.27
N ASP A 138 -3.54 -4.25 -1.16
CA ASP A 138 -3.27 -3.02 -1.91
C ASP A 138 -4.51 -2.57 -2.72
N LYS A 139 -5.35 -3.51 -3.18
CA LYS A 139 -6.63 -3.18 -3.86
C LYS A 139 -7.64 -2.47 -2.96
N LEU A 140 -7.55 -2.64 -1.64
CA LEU A 140 -8.42 -1.99 -0.65
C LEU A 140 -7.86 -0.63 -0.21
N LEU A 141 -6.58 -0.37 -0.48
CA LEU A 141 -5.88 0.83 -0.03
C LEU A 141 -6.49 2.14 -0.58
N PRO A 142 -6.92 2.24 -1.86
CA PRO A 142 -7.57 3.44 -2.38
C PRO A 142 -8.82 3.83 -1.61
N ASP A 143 -9.63 2.85 -1.20
CA ASP A 143 -10.86 3.09 -0.44
C ASP A 143 -10.53 3.60 0.98
N VAL A 144 -9.55 2.99 1.65
CA VAL A 144 -9.09 3.43 2.99
C VAL A 144 -8.50 4.85 2.94
N LEU A 145 -7.71 5.15 1.91
CA LEU A 145 -7.13 6.49 1.70
C LEU A 145 -8.20 7.52 1.36
N SER A 146 -9.20 7.16 0.55
CA SER A 146 -10.36 8.01 0.26
C SER A 146 -11.13 8.32 1.54
N GLU A 147 -11.37 7.32 2.39
CA GLU A 147 -11.99 7.54 3.69
C GLU A 147 -11.17 8.48 4.59
N GLN A 148 -9.85 8.30 4.66
CA GLN A 148 -8.95 9.18 5.40
C GLN A 148 -9.04 10.63 4.88
N LEU A 149 -9.10 10.82 3.57
CA LEU A 149 -9.24 12.13 2.93
C LEU A 149 -10.58 12.78 3.28
N GLN A 150 -11.69 12.03 3.25
CA GLN A 150 -13.01 12.54 3.63
C GLN A 150 -13.05 12.97 5.10
N ILE A 151 -12.44 12.18 5.99
CA ILE A 151 -12.31 12.55 7.41
C ILE A 151 -11.49 13.83 7.56
N HIS A 152 -10.39 13.97 6.82
CA HIS A 152 -9.56 15.18 6.87
C HIS A 152 -10.34 16.41 6.41
N LYS A 153 -10.97 16.36 5.24
CA LYS A 153 -11.84 17.43 4.72
C LYS A 153 -12.94 17.79 5.71
N GLY A 154 -13.57 16.78 6.32
CA GLY A 154 -14.57 16.99 7.36
C GLY A 154 -14.02 17.70 8.58
N MET A 155 -12.83 17.32 9.06
CA MET A 155 -12.18 18.01 10.18
C MET A 155 -11.85 19.46 9.86
N GLU A 156 -11.41 19.76 8.63
CA GLU A 156 -11.11 21.13 8.19
C GLU A 156 -12.36 21.98 8.05
N ALA A 157 -13.41 21.46 7.42
CA ALA A 157 -14.71 22.13 7.34
C ALA A 157 -15.27 22.46 8.72
N LEU A 158 -15.00 21.60 9.70
CA LEU A 158 -15.39 21.82 11.08
C LEU A 158 -14.41 22.71 11.86
N LYS A 159 -13.27 23.20 11.34
CA LYS A 159 -12.35 24.09 12.11
C LYS A 159 -12.88 25.52 12.26
N GLU A 160 -13.62 26.04 11.29
CA GLU A 160 -14.07 27.43 11.25
C GLU A 160 -15.37 27.67 12.05
N THR A 161 -15.31 27.60 13.39
CA THR A 161 -16.52 27.61 14.25
C THR A 161 -16.77 28.91 15.03
N GLY A 162 -16.18 30.02 14.61
CA GLY A 162 -16.06 31.24 15.43
C GLY A 162 -17.36 31.89 15.94
N ARG A 163 -18.55 31.53 15.43
CA ARG A 163 -19.84 32.14 15.83
C ARG A 163 -21.05 31.18 15.81
N LEU A 164 -20.86 29.92 16.18
CA LEU A 164 -21.98 28.96 16.22
C LEU A 164 -22.87 29.13 17.46
N PRO A 165 -24.20 28.93 17.33
CA PRO A 165 -25.10 28.68 18.46
C PRO A 165 -24.57 27.55 19.36
N LYS A 166 -24.78 27.66 20.69
CA LYS A 166 -24.27 26.70 21.69
C LYS A 166 -24.65 25.25 21.38
N ASP A 167 -25.85 25.02 20.85
CA ASP A 167 -26.35 23.68 20.55
C ASP A 167 -25.60 23.06 19.35
N LEU A 168 -25.35 23.87 18.31
CA LEU A 168 -24.54 23.49 17.16
C LEU A 168 -23.07 23.29 17.53
N LEU A 169 -22.55 24.11 18.45
CA LEU A 169 -21.18 23.97 18.94
C LEU A 169 -20.95 22.59 19.58
N ARG A 170 -21.90 22.13 20.41
CA ARG A 170 -21.83 20.77 21.02
C ARG A 170 -21.92 19.64 19.99
N LEU A 171 -22.71 19.82 18.93
CA LEU A 171 -22.79 18.84 17.83
C LEU A 171 -21.48 18.78 17.06
N VAL A 172 -20.90 19.94 16.73
CA VAL A 172 -19.61 20.05 16.05
C VAL A 172 -18.48 19.48 16.90
N ASP A 173 -18.45 19.74 18.21
CA ASP A 173 -17.42 19.18 19.09
C ASP A 173 -17.50 17.66 19.18
N ARG A 174 -18.71 17.08 19.23
CA ARG A 174 -18.92 15.63 19.16
C ARG A 174 -18.44 15.05 17.83
N ALA A 175 -18.79 15.69 16.72
CA ALA A 175 -18.37 15.26 15.39
C ALA A 175 -16.85 15.34 15.22
N ARG A 176 -16.21 16.45 15.63
CA ARG A 176 -14.75 16.60 15.65
C ARG A 176 -14.07 15.50 16.44
N LYS A 177 -14.61 15.15 17.63
CA LYS A 177 -14.07 14.06 18.45
C LYS A 177 -14.16 12.71 17.71
N ARG A 178 -15.31 12.39 17.14
CA ARG A 178 -15.51 11.15 16.36
C ARG A 178 -14.59 11.06 15.14
N LEU A 179 -14.52 12.12 14.33
CA LEU A 179 -13.63 12.20 13.17
C LEU A 179 -12.16 12.06 13.58
N LYS A 180 -11.75 12.64 14.71
CA LYS A 180 -10.40 12.48 15.26
C LYS A 180 -10.12 11.02 15.64
N GLU A 181 -11.01 10.38 16.40
CA GLU A 181 -10.87 8.98 16.80
C GLU A 181 -10.74 8.05 15.58
N GLN A 182 -11.50 8.32 14.52
CA GLN A 182 -11.45 7.56 13.26
C GLN A 182 -10.16 7.79 12.50
N ARG A 183 -9.74 9.06 12.37
CA ARG A 183 -8.45 9.40 11.76
C ARG A 183 -7.32 8.66 12.45
N ASP A 184 -7.33 8.64 13.79
CA ASP A 184 -6.29 7.99 14.58
C ASP A 184 -6.35 6.45 14.41
N MET A 185 -7.56 5.87 14.31
CA MET A 185 -7.76 4.45 13.99
C MET A 185 -7.25 4.07 12.60
N ILE A 186 -7.63 4.80 11.55
CA ILE A 186 -7.17 4.57 10.17
C ILE A 186 -5.64 4.74 10.10
N SER A 187 -5.10 5.78 10.73
CA SER A 187 -3.65 6.01 10.75
C SER A 187 -2.91 4.86 11.44
N LYS A 188 -3.49 4.26 12.49
CA LYS A 188 -2.95 3.06 13.13
C LYS A 188 -2.97 1.86 12.19
N PHE A 189 -4.09 1.59 11.52
CA PHE A 189 -4.18 0.46 10.57
C PHE A 189 -3.24 0.62 9.37
N LEU A 190 -3.14 1.81 8.80
CA LEU A 190 -2.17 2.11 7.74
C LEU A 190 -0.74 1.96 8.23
N GLY A 191 -0.43 2.45 9.44
CA GLY A 191 0.89 2.28 10.04
C GLY A 191 1.26 0.81 10.25
N ASP A 192 0.30 -0.01 10.72
CA ASP A 192 0.49 -1.45 10.87
C ASP A 192 0.70 -2.13 9.51
N TYR A 193 -0.11 -1.76 8.51
CA TYR A 193 -0.01 -2.31 7.16
C TYR A 193 1.36 -2.02 6.52
N TYR A 194 1.77 -0.75 6.45
CA TYR A 194 3.05 -0.39 5.84
C TYR A 194 4.24 -1.03 6.59
N SER A 195 4.17 -1.13 7.92
CA SER A 195 5.21 -1.83 8.70
C SER A 195 5.33 -3.32 8.36
N GLU A 196 4.21 -4.00 8.11
CA GLU A 196 4.23 -5.40 7.67
C GLU A 196 4.66 -5.52 6.21
N LYS A 197 4.21 -4.60 5.33
CA LYS A 197 4.59 -4.54 3.91
C LYS A 197 6.11 -4.44 3.75
N ILE A 198 6.77 -3.49 4.44
CA ILE A 198 8.23 -3.36 4.34
C ILE A 198 8.98 -4.55 4.94
N THR A 199 8.43 -5.16 6.01
CA THR A 199 9.04 -6.34 6.62
C THR A 199 9.03 -7.53 5.66
N ILE A 200 7.91 -7.73 4.98
CA ILE A 200 7.77 -8.77 3.94
C ILE A 200 8.67 -8.44 2.74
N SER A 201 8.62 -7.20 2.23
CA SER A 201 9.48 -6.79 1.11
C SER A 201 10.97 -6.99 1.43
N HIS A 202 11.40 -6.64 2.64
CA HIS A 202 12.77 -6.90 3.11
C HIS A 202 13.13 -8.38 3.05
N GLN A 203 12.27 -9.25 3.58
CA GLN A 203 12.47 -10.70 3.57
C GLN A 203 12.59 -11.24 2.14
N VAL A 204 11.66 -10.86 1.26
CA VAL A 204 11.66 -11.26 -0.15
C VAL A 204 12.95 -10.80 -0.85
N MET A 205 13.36 -9.54 -0.63
CA MET A 205 14.62 -9.03 -1.16
C MET A 205 15.82 -9.82 -0.63
N GLN A 206 15.84 -10.19 0.65
CA GLN A 206 16.93 -10.96 1.24
C GLN A 206 17.03 -12.36 0.63
N HIS A 207 15.91 -13.07 0.45
CA HIS A 207 15.92 -14.36 -0.24
C HIS A 207 16.37 -14.22 -1.71
N ARG A 208 15.99 -13.12 -2.38
CA ARG A 208 16.45 -12.85 -3.75
C ARG A 208 17.96 -12.64 -3.81
N ILE A 209 18.51 -11.86 -2.89
CA ILE A 209 19.97 -11.64 -2.78
C ILE A 209 20.68 -12.96 -2.55
N HIS A 210 20.19 -13.78 -1.61
CA HIS A 210 20.79 -15.07 -1.32
C HIS A 210 20.80 -15.99 -2.55
N ALA A 211 19.69 -16.06 -3.29
CA ALA A 211 19.62 -16.84 -4.52
C ALA A 211 20.61 -16.34 -5.59
N ILE A 212 20.79 -15.02 -5.71
CA ILE A 212 21.79 -14.42 -6.61
C ILE A 212 23.20 -14.82 -6.16
N GLU A 213 23.52 -14.70 -4.88
CA GLU A 213 24.84 -15.05 -4.34
C GLU A 213 25.16 -16.54 -4.50
N GLU A 214 24.23 -17.43 -4.17
CA GLU A 214 24.35 -18.87 -4.40
C GLU A 214 24.64 -19.17 -5.87
N HIS A 215 23.89 -18.53 -6.77
CA HIS A 215 24.09 -18.71 -8.20
C HIS A 215 25.45 -18.18 -8.68
N GLU A 216 25.92 -17.04 -8.14
CA GLU A 216 27.26 -16.54 -8.44
C GLU A 216 28.36 -17.48 -7.95
N THR A 217 28.19 -18.11 -6.79
CA THR A 217 29.15 -19.11 -6.31
C THR A 217 29.19 -20.33 -7.22
N GLU A 218 28.03 -20.82 -7.68
CA GLU A 218 27.94 -21.92 -8.64
C GLU A 218 28.62 -21.55 -9.97
N GLN A 219 28.38 -20.34 -10.48
CA GLN A 219 29.04 -19.85 -11.69
C GLN A 219 30.56 -19.77 -11.54
N ARG A 220 31.07 -19.34 -10.38
CA ARG A 220 32.53 -19.32 -10.11
C ARG A 220 33.11 -20.72 -10.12
N HIS A 221 32.44 -21.69 -9.50
CA HIS A 221 32.87 -23.09 -9.53
C HIS A 221 32.85 -23.67 -10.95
N GLN A 222 31.81 -23.40 -11.74
CA GLN A 222 31.75 -23.81 -13.14
C GLN A 222 32.87 -23.15 -13.97
N ALA A 223 33.22 -21.89 -13.70
CA ALA A 223 34.31 -21.21 -14.37
C ALA A 223 35.69 -21.83 -14.04
N GLU A 224 35.92 -22.18 -12.78
CA GLU A 224 37.13 -22.89 -12.34
C GLU A 224 37.22 -24.28 -12.99
N GLU A 225 36.11 -25.01 -13.06
CA GLU A 225 36.05 -26.31 -13.74
C GLU A 225 36.38 -26.20 -15.23
N ILE A 226 35.82 -25.20 -15.93
CA ILE A 226 36.14 -24.92 -17.34
C ILE A 226 37.64 -24.64 -17.51
N GLU A 227 38.25 -23.88 -16.62
CA GLU A 227 39.68 -23.56 -16.73
C GLU A 227 40.57 -24.78 -16.44
N ASN A 228 40.19 -25.61 -15.49
CA ASN A 228 40.85 -26.90 -15.23
C ASN A 228 40.76 -27.82 -16.47
N LEU A 229 39.57 -28.00 -17.05
CA LEU A 229 39.35 -28.79 -18.26
C LEU A 229 40.14 -28.23 -19.46
N ARG A 230 40.24 -26.90 -19.59
CA ARG A 230 41.07 -26.24 -20.61
C ARG A 230 42.55 -26.56 -20.41
N SER A 231 43.03 -26.50 -19.16
CA SER A 231 44.42 -26.84 -18.84
C SER A 231 44.73 -28.31 -19.19
N GLU A 232 43.82 -29.24 -18.86
CA GLU A 232 43.93 -30.66 -19.20
C GLU A 232 43.95 -30.89 -20.71
N LEU A 233 43.06 -30.22 -21.44
CA LEU A 233 43.00 -30.26 -22.89
C LEU A 233 44.32 -29.77 -23.51
N VAL A 234 44.92 -28.71 -22.99
CA VAL A 234 46.25 -28.23 -23.43
C VAL A 234 47.33 -29.28 -23.15
N THR A 235 47.31 -29.97 -22.00
CA THR A 235 48.28 -31.04 -21.72
C THR A 235 48.09 -32.26 -22.62
N LEU A 236 46.84 -32.65 -22.92
CA LEU A 236 46.52 -33.74 -23.85
C LEU A 236 46.94 -33.40 -25.27
N GLN A 237 46.71 -32.16 -25.73
CA GLN A 237 47.19 -31.70 -27.03
C GLN A 237 48.72 -31.71 -27.15
N LYS A 238 49.44 -31.40 -26.07
CA LYS A 238 50.91 -31.54 -26.02
C LYS A 238 51.34 -33.01 -26.14
N LYS A 239 50.63 -33.94 -25.50
CA LYS A 239 50.89 -35.40 -25.57
C LYS A 239 50.51 -36.01 -26.93
N LEU A 240 49.49 -35.48 -27.60
CA LEU A 240 49.03 -35.89 -28.95
C LEU A 240 50.08 -35.67 -30.05
N ARG A 241 51.10 -34.84 -29.80
CA ARG A 241 52.27 -34.66 -30.68
C ARG A 241 53.21 -35.86 -30.69
N LEU A 242 53.03 -36.83 -29.79
CA LEU A 242 53.81 -38.08 -29.73
C LEU A 242 53.14 -39.17 -30.59
N PRO A 243 53.93 -40.07 -31.23
CA PRO A 243 53.41 -41.02 -32.21
C PRO A 243 52.55 -42.17 -31.65
N PHE A 244 52.55 -42.41 -30.34
CA PHE A 244 51.81 -43.52 -29.70
C PHE A 244 50.51 -43.03 -29.03
N GLY A 245 49.39 -43.74 -29.24
CA GLY A 245 48.12 -43.49 -28.53
C GLY A 245 47.15 -42.47 -29.16
N LYS A 246 47.38 -42.05 -30.41
CA LYS A 246 46.63 -40.95 -31.06
C LYS A 246 45.10 -41.06 -31.05
N ARG A 247 44.53 -42.26 -31.29
CA ARG A 247 43.05 -42.41 -31.31
C ARG A 247 42.40 -42.12 -29.95
N LYS A 248 42.93 -42.71 -28.88
CA LYS A 248 42.41 -42.52 -27.52
C LYS A 248 42.52 -41.07 -27.06
N HIS A 249 43.65 -40.40 -27.35
CA HIS A 249 43.83 -38.99 -27.03
C HIS A 249 42.94 -38.03 -27.83
N ILE A 250 42.50 -38.41 -29.04
CA ILE A 250 41.53 -37.63 -29.83
C ILE A 250 40.14 -37.75 -29.19
N GLU A 251 39.72 -38.97 -28.85
CA GLU A 251 38.43 -39.21 -28.17
C GLU A 251 38.35 -38.47 -26.82
N ASP A 252 39.40 -38.54 -26.00
CA ASP A 252 39.49 -37.80 -24.73
C ASP A 252 39.47 -36.28 -24.95
N SER A 253 40.14 -35.78 -26.00
CA SER A 253 40.15 -34.35 -26.33
C SER A 253 38.78 -33.84 -26.80
N ASP A 254 38.03 -34.64 -27.57
CA ASP A 254 36.71 -34.25 -28.05
C ASP A 254 35.65 -34.35 -26.95
N ALA A 255 35.79 -35.31 -26.02
CA ALA A 255 34.98 -35.38 -24.81
C ALA A 255 35.17 -34.14 -23.91
N LEU A 256 36.42 -33.71 -23.68
CA LEU A 256 36.70 -32.48 -22.91
C LEU A 256 36.15 -31.23 -23.59
N ARG A 257 36.23 -31.14 -24.92
CA ARG A 257 35.63 -30.02 -25.68
C ARG A 257 34.12 -29.97 -25.53
N LEU A 258 33.46 -31.13 -25.57
CA LEU A 258 32.02 -31.22 -25.39
C LEU A 258 31.62 -30.76 -23.98
N GLN A 259 32.34 -31.22 -22.95
CA GLN A 259 32.08 -30.83 -21.56
C GLN A 259 32.31 -29.33 -21.33
N ILE A 260 33.40 -28.76 -21.85
CA ILE A 260 33.65 -27.30 -21.82
C ILE A 260 32.52 -26.53 -22.50
N THR A 261 32.03 -27.04 -23.65
CA THR A 261 30.94 -26.40 -24.38
C THR A 261 29.64 -26.46 -23.60
N GLN A 262 29.32 -27.61 -23.00
CA GLN A 262 28.13 -27.80 -22.17
C GLN A 262 28.12 -26.89 -20.95
N LEU A 263 29.21 -26.89 -20.16
CA LEU A 263 29.35 -25.99 -19.00
C LEU A 263 29.29 -24.52 -19.42
N SER A 264 29.95 -24.15 -20.53
CA SER A 264 29.90 -22.78 -21.04
C SER A 264 28.50 -22.36 -21.52
N THR A 265 27.70 -23.29 -22.05
CA THR A 265 26.30 -23.01 -22.40
C THR A 265 25.41 -22.91 -21.16
N GLN A 266 25.62 -23.74 -20.14
CA GLN A 266 24.87 -23.68 -18.88
C GLN A 266 25.11 -22.35 -18.15
N MET A 267 26.37 -21.91 -18.06
CA MET A 267 26.73 -20.60 -17.49
C MET A 267 26.05 -19.41 -18.19
N LYS A 268 25.74 -19.51 -19.49
CA LYS A 268 25.12 -18.41 -20.25
C LYS A 268 23.60 -18.34 -20.10
N VAL A 269 22.95 -19.40 -19.64
CA VAL A 269 21.48 -19.52 -19.63
C VAL A 269 20.90 -19.21 -18.25
N SER A 270 21.72 -19.15 -17.20
CA SER A 270 21.24 -19.27 -15.81
C SER A 270 21.18 -17.96 -14.99
N GLU A 271 21.44 -16.80 -15.56
CA GLU A 271 21.39 -15.53 -14.80
C GLU A 271 19.99 -15.32 -14.18
N ILE A 272 19.93 -15.03 -12.87
CA ILE A 272 18.69 -14.73 -12.16
C ILE A 272 18.33 -13.27 -12.44
N PRO A 273 17.30 -12.96 -13.25
CA PRO A 273 17.03 -11.58 -13.64
C PRO A 273 16.38 -10.80 -12.52
N VAL A 274 16.83 -9.57 -12.25
CA VAL A 274 16.08 -8.66 -11.36
C VAL A 274 15.02 -7.95 -12.20
N ASP A 275 13.74 -8.11 -11.87
CA ASP A 275 12.66 -7.48 -12.63
C ASP A 275 12.42 -6.05 -12.17
N GLU A 276 12.17 -5.15 -13.13
CA GLU A 276 11.85 -3.75 -12.87
C GLU A 276 10.55 -3.63 -12.06
N THR A 277 9.58 -4.51 -12.31
CA THR A 277 8.32 -4.50 -11.55
C THR A 277 8.53 -4.82 -10.08
N GLU A 278 9.41 -5.77 -9.75
CA GLU A 278 9.76 -6.10 -8.36
C GLU A 278 10.48 -4.92 -7.67
N LEU A 279 11.41 -4.28 -8.38
CA LEU A 279 12.10 -3.08 -7.87
C LEU A 279 11.13 -1.94 -7.56
N THR A 280 10.14 -1.68 -8.42
CA THR A 280 9.11 -0.66 -8.16
C THR A 280 8.27 -1.00 -6.94
N LEU A 281 7.87 -2.26 -6.76
CA LEU A 281 7.10 -2.70 -5.59
C LEU A 281 7.87 -2.55 -4.28
N TRP A 282 9.18 -2.81 -4.29
CA TRP A 282 10.04 -2.63 -3.11
C TRP A 282 10.31 -1.15 -2.82
N LEU A 283 10.49 -0.33 -3.87
CA LEU A 283 10.56 1.12 -3.75
C LEU A 283 9.27 1.70 -3.14
N ASP A 284 8.09 1.23 -3.59
CA ASP A 284 6.80 1.64 -3.05
C ASP A 284 6.70 1.32 -1.55
N ALA A 285 7.05 0.09 -1.16
CA ALA A 285 7.03 -0.32 0.25
C ALA A 285 7.94 0.53 1.14
N LEU A 286 9.10 0.96 0.62
CA LEU A 286 10.06 1.80 1.33
C LEU A 286 9.56 3.24 1.46
N VAL A 287 9.04 3.82 0.37
CA VAL A 287 8.49 5.18 0.35
C VAL A 287 7.25 5.26 1.24
N GLU A 288 6.29 4.34 1.09
CA GLU A 288 5.05 4.32 1.86
C GLU A 288 5.31 4.20 3.38
N THR A 289 6.26 3.35 3.77
CA THR A 289 6.70 3.25 5.16
C THR A 289 7.35 4.53 5.65
N SER A 290 8.21 5.15 4.84
CA SER A 290 8.92 6.37 5.21
C SER A 290 7.98 7.56 5.36
N LEU A 291 6.92 7.64 4.54
CA LEU A 291 5.87 8.66 4.60
C LEU A 291 4.88 8.46 5.76
N ASN A 292 4.98 7.36 6.50
CA ASN A 292 4.13 7.07 7.66
C ASN A 292 4.99 6.97 8.94
N PRO A 293 5.00 8.00 9.80
CA PRO A 293 5.84 8.03 11.00
C PRO A 293 5.63 6.84 11.93
N ALA A 294 4.38 6.36 12.06
CA ALA A 294 4.07 5.21 12.92
C ALA A 294 4.61 3.90 12.33
N ALA A 295 4.62 3.77 11.00
CA ALA A 295 5.23 2.62 10.33
C ALA A 295 6.76 2.67 10.43
N LEU A 296 7.36 3.83 10.15
CA LEU A 296 8.80 4.05 10.18
C LEU A 296 9.41 3.71 11.54
N GLU A 297 8.80 4.18 12.63
CA GLU A 297 9.29 3.88 13.98
C GLU A 297 9.19 2.39 14.33
N ARG A 298 8.09 1.72 13.95
CA ARG A 298 7.91 0.29 14.25
C ARG A 298 8.82 -0.60 13.41
N ALA A 299 9.05 -0.26 12.15
CA ALA A 299 9.80 -1.06 11.20
C ALA A 299 11.21 -0.51 10.93
N LYS A 300 11.75 0.36 11.80
CA LYS A 300 13.01 1.08 11.56
C LYS A 300 14.18 0.21 11.08
N MET A 301 14.38 -0.94 11.73
CA MET A 301 15.43 -1.89 11.35
C MET A 301 15.14 -2.54 9.99
N ALA A 302 13.90 -2.98 9.76
CA ALA A 302 13.49 -3.56 8.48
C ALA A 302 13.61 -2.54 7.34
N THR A 303 13.24 -1.28 7.56
CA THR A 303 13.41 -0.19 6.59
C THR A 303 14.89 0.05 6.25
N HIS A 304 15.76 0.08 7.27
CA HIS A 304 17.20 0.24 7.05
C HIS A 304 17.77 -0.92 6.24
N MET A 305 17.45 -2.17 6.60
CA MET A 305 17.93 -3.35 5.87
C MET A 305 17.31 -3.44 4.47
N ALA A 306 16.04 -3.09 4.31
CA ALA A 306 15.37 -3.01 3.01
C ALA A 306 16.07 -2.01 2.08
N LYS A 307 16.48 -0.84 2.60
CA LYS A 307 17.22 0.16 1.81
C LYS A 307 18.54 -0.41 1.29
N HIS A 308 19.31 -1.07 2.15
CA HIS A 308 20.57 -1.72 1.76
C HIS A 308 20.35 -2.83 0.73
N ASN A 309 19.37 -3.70 0.96
CA ASN A 309 19.04 -4.79 0.04
C ASN A 309 18.57 -4.26 -1.32
N LEU A 310 17.72 -3.24 -1.31
CA LEU A 310 17.22 -2.59 -2.52
C LEU A 310 18.35 -1.95 -3.30
N LEU A 311 19.30 -1.29 -2.63
CA LEU A 311 20.48 -0.71 -3.28
C LEU A 311 21.32 -1.78 -3.98
N PHE A 312 21.57 -2.91 -3.31
CA PHE A 312 22.27 -4.04 -3.92
C PHE A 312 21.52 -4.56 -5.16
N LEU A 313 20.20 -4.78 -5.05
CA LEU A 313 19.39 -5.30 -6.15
C LEU A 313 19.28 -4.30 -7.32
N LEU A 314 19.21 -3.00 -7.04
CA LEU A 314 19.27 -1.94 -8.04
C LEU A 314 20.62 -1.96 -8.75
N GLN A 315 21.73 -2.10 -8.02
CA GLN A 315 23.05 -2.22 -8.63
C GLN A 315 23.14 -3.46 -9.53
N ARG A 316 22.65 -4.61 -9.08
CA ARG A 316 22.61 -5.83 -9.90
C ARG A 316 21.77 -5.67 -11.15
N TYR A 317 20.62 -5.02 -11.04
CA TYR A 317 19.80 -4.67 -12.19
C TYR A 317 20.58 -3.80 -13.18
N CYS A 318 21.31 -2.79 -12.71
CA CYS A 318 22.16 -1.97 -13.56
C CYS A 318 23.21 -2.81 -14.30
N GLU A 319 23.97 -3.63 -13.56
CA GLU A 319 25.01 -4.50 -14.12
C GLU A 319 24.44 -5.42 -15.21
N GLN A 320 23.27 -5.99 -14.98
CA GLN A 320 22.57 -6.86 -15.94
C GLN A 320 22.14 -6.10 -17.20
N GLN A 321 21.60 -4.88 -17.05
CA GLN A 321 21.23 -4.04 -18.19
C GLN A 321 22.47 -3.62 -19.00
N GLU A 322 23.58 -3.30 -18.34
CA GLU A 322 24.85 -3.00 -19.02
C GLU A 322 25.40 -4.21 -19.78
N ALA A 323 25.39 -5.39 -19.16
CA ALA A 323 25.84 -6.63 -19.79
C ALA A 323 25.00 -6.95 -21.04
N SER A 324 23.68 -6.82 -20.92
CA SER A 324 22.72 -6.99 -22.01
C SER A 324 22.97 -5.99 -23.14
N ALA A 325 23.13 -4.71 -22.81
CA ALA A 325 23.42 -3.65 -23.79
C ALA A 325 24.76 -3.87 -24.50
N ARG A 326 25.81 -4.27 -23.78
CA ARG A 326 27.12 -4.63 -24.36
C ARG A 326 27.01 -5.82 -25.30
N HIS A 327 26.22 -6.84 -24.95
CA HIS A 327 25.98 -8.00 -25.82
C HIS A 327 25.29 -7.58 -27.12
N VAL A 328 24.25 -6.75 -27.03
CA VAL A 328 23.53 -6.22 -28.19
C VAL A 328 24.45 -5.37 -29.07
N ALA A 329 25.22 -4.46 -28.49
CA ALA A 329 26.13 -3.58 -29.24
C ALA A 329 27.29 -4.33 -29.91
N ARG A 330 27.73 -5.45 -29.33
CA ARG A 330 28.77 -6.32 -29.91
C ARG A 330 28.22 -7.29 -30.96
N ASN A 331 26.91 -7.42 -31.09
CA ASN A 331 26.29 -8.30 -32.07
C ASN A 331 26.12 -7.55 -33.41
N PRO A 332 26.91 -7.86 -34.45
CA PRO A 332 26.87 -7.15 -35.73
C PRO A 332 25.57 -7.38 -36.53
N PHE A 333 24.68 -8.26 -36.05
CA PHE A 333 23.41 -8.57 -36.71
C PHE A 333 22.20 -7.88 -36.08
N VAL A 334 22.37 -7.15 -34.98
CA VAL A 334 21.27 -6.40 -34.36
C VAL A 334 21.10 -5.07 -35.08
N GLN A 335 19.96 -4.88 -35.75
CA GLN A 335 19.60 -3.68 -36.53
C GLN A 335 19.24 -2.46 -35.65
N VAL A 336 19.75 -2.38 -34.41
CA VAL A 336 19.45 -1.28 -33.49
C VAL A 336 20.68 -0.39 -33.39
N ASP A 337 20.47 0.92 -33.54
CA ASP A 337 21.53 1.93 -33.44
C ASP A 337 22.28 1.79 -32.09
N PRO A 338 23.58 1.43 -32.11
CA PRO A 338 24.37 1.20 -30.89
C PRO A 338 24.40 2.42 -29.97
N ARG A 339 24.27 3.64 -30.52
CA ARG A 339 24.22 4.87 -29.72
C ARG A 339 22.92 5.00 -28.93
N LYS A 340 21.80 4.48 -29.47
CA LYS A 340 20.53 4.41 -28.73
C LYS A 340 20.58 3.34 -27.64
N VAL A 341 21.24 2.20 -27.90
CA VAL A 341 21.45 1.13 -26.92
C VAL A 341 22.35 1.58 -25.77
N ILE A 342 23.43 2.32 -26.05
CA ILE A 342 24.33 2.90 -25.04
C ILE A 342 23.65 4.03 -24.24
N LYS A 343 22.75 4.81 -24.87
CA LYS A 343 21.96 5.83 -24.16
C LYS A 343 20.90 5.21 -23.24
N TYR A 344 20.38 4.03 -23.59
CA TYR A 344 19.57 3.19 -22.70
C TYR A 344 20.41 2.66 -21.51
N THR A 345 21.74 2.60 -21.59
CA THR A 345 22.60 2.12 -20.50
C THR A 345 22.71 3.09 -19.31
N MET A 346 22.36 4.37 -19.47
CA MET A 346 22.27 5.36 -18.36
C MET A 346 20.89 5.38 -17.67
N GLN A 347 20.08 4.34 -17.85
CA GLN A 347 18.66 4.33 -17.46
C GLN A 347 18.36 4.07 -16.00
N SER A 348 19.29 3.61 -15.17
CA SER A 348 18.96 3.31 -13.77
C SER A 348 18.69 4.57 -12.95
N GLU A 349 19.51 5.62 -13.11
CA GLU A 349 19.20 6.93 -12.54
C GLU A 349 17.91 7.48 -13.13
N GLN A 350 17.70 7.37 -14.44
CA GLN A 350 16.48 7.85 -15.09
C GLN A 350 15.23 7.08 -14.65
N PHE A 351 15.34 5.78 -14.37
CA PHE A 351 14.29 4.94 -13.81
C PHE A 351 13.91 5.43 -12.41
N ILE A 352 14.89 5.61 -11.51
CA ILE A 352 14.66 6.12 -10.16
C ILE A 352 14.03 7.53 -10.20
N LEU A 353 14.56 8.41 -11.05
CA LEU A 353 14.03 9.76 -11.25
C LEU A 353 12.57 9.74 -11.76
N ASN A 354 12.29 8.92 -12.78
CA ASN A 354 10.94 8.78 -13.33
C ASN A 354 9.97 8.23 -12.28
N TYR A 355 10.39 7.23 -11.51
CA TYR A 355 9.61 6.66 -10.40
C TYR A 355 9.28 7.76 -9.37
N PHE A 356 10.27 8.50 -8.87
CA PHE A 356 10.01 9.54 -7.88
C PHE A 356 9.20 10.72 -8.43
N GLN A 357 9.31 11.03 -9.72
CA GLN A 357 8.45 12.03 -10.36
C GLN A 357 6.98 11.58 -10.37
N GLN A 358 6.71 10.32 -10.73
CA GLN A 358 5.35 9.76 -10.69
C GLN A 358 4.84 9.69 -9.24
N LYS A 359 5.67 9.23 -8.30
CA LYS A 359 5.30 9.11 -6.90
C LYS A 359 4.96 10.44 -6.24
N ARG A 360 5.65 11.52 -6.64
CA ARG A 360 5.32 12.89 -6.22
C ARG A 360 3.91 13.28 -6.65
N ILE A 361 3.56 13.05 -7.92
CA ILE A 361 2.21 13.35 -8.44
C ILE A 361 1.14 12.57 -7.66
N GLU A 362 1.38 11.29 -7.39
CA GLU A 362 0.49 10.46 -6.57
C GLU A 362 0.34 11.02 -5.14
N ALA A 363 1.44 11.34 -4.47
CA ALA A 363 1.45 11.86 -3.11
C ALA A 363 0.75 13.23 -3.02
N THR A 364 0.96 14.11 -4.00
CA THR A 364 0.30 15.42 -4.08
C THR A 364 -1.21 15.27 -4.22
N ASN A 365 -1.67 14.34 -5.06
CA ASN A 365 -3.10 14.07 -5.26
C ASN A 365 -3.79 13.51 -4.01
N GLN A 366 -3.06 12.79 -3.15
CA GLN A 366 -3.64 12.13 -1.99
C GLN A 366 -3.93 13.07 -0.81
N LEU A 367 -3.15 14.16 -0.60
CA LEU A 367 -3.24 14.98 0.63
C LEU A 367 -2.77 16.44 0.43
N SER A 368 -3.60 17.37 -0.05
CA SER A 368 -3.15 18.73 -0.42
C SER A 368 -2.35 19.53 0.64
N LEU A 369 -2.50 19.28 1.95
CA LEU A 369 -1.75 19.97 3.02
C LEU A 369 -0.59 19.15 3.61
N ALA A 370 -0.65 17.82 3.57
CA ALA A 370 0.50 16.97 3.90
C ALA A 370 1.39 16.71 2.67
N ALA A 371 0.93 17.10 1.48
CA ALA A 371 1.62 16.89 0.20
C ALA A 371 2.97 17.58 0.19
N GLU A 372 3.08 18.82 0.67
CA GLU A 372 4.36 19.54 0.73
C GLU A 372 5.36 18.79 1.62
N MET A 373 4.97 18.45 2.86
CA MET A 373 5.83 17.68 3.77
C MET A 373 6.24 16.32 3.20
N LYS A 374 5.29 15.60 2.58
CA LYS A 374 5.58 14.30 1.95
C LYS A 374 6.49 14.44 0.73
N THR A 375 6.38 15.53 -0.02
CA THR A 375 7.23 15.81 -1.19
C THR A 375 8.67 16.07 -0.72
N ASP A 376 8.86 16.85 0.34
CA ASP A 376 10.19 17.07 0.94
C ASP A 376 10.82 15.76 1.46
N GLU A 377 10.01 14.90 2.08
CA GLU A 377 10.45 13.57 2.53
C GLU A 377 10.83 12.67 1.34
N ILE A 378 10.03 12.67 0.27
CA ILE A 378 10.34 11.95 -0.97
C ILE A 378 11.66 12.43 -1.57
N ASP A 379 11.86 13.75 -1.67
CA ASP A 379 13.08 14.35 -2.21
C ASP A 379 14.31 13.96 -1.38
N LYS A 380 14.16 13.81 -0.07
CA LYS A 380 15.23 13.33 0.81
C LYS A 380 15.59 11.88 0.50
N ILE A 381 14.60 10.99 0.38
CA ILE A 381 14.81 9.57 0.05
C ILE A 381 15.45 9.44 -1.33
N GLU A 382 14.97 10.20 -2.32
CA GLU A 382 15.54 10.25 -3.68
C GLU A 382 17.02 10.63 -3.64
N LYS A 383 17.37 11.72 -2.95
CA LYS A 383 18.76 12.19 -2.82
C LYS A 383 19.65 11.16 -2.13
N GLU A 384 19.16 10.53 -1.05
CA GLU A 384 19.90 9.50 -0.34
C GLU A 384 20.19 8.28 -1.23
N LEU A 385 19.17 7.76 -1.93
CA LEU A 385 19.35 6.61 -2.83
C LEU A 385 20.28 6.93 -4.01
N LEU A 386 20.14 8.11 -4.62
CA LEU A 386 21.03 8.52 -5.72
C LEU A 386 22.46 8.72 -5.23
N GLN A 387 22.66 9.27 -4.03
CA GLN A 387 23.98 9.45 -3.46
C GLN A 387 24.64 8.09 -3.16
N GLU A 388 23.91 7.16 -2.55
CA GLU A 388 24.41 5.81 -2.26
C GLU A 388 24.74 5.04 -3.54
N LEU A 389 23.90 5.14 -4.58
CA LEU A 389 24.14 4.52 -5.89
C LEU A 389 25.37 5.11 -6.60
N LYS A 390 25.57 6.43 -6.50
CA LYS A 390 26.79 7.08 -7.01
C LYS A 390 28.03 6.65 -6.25
N GLN A 391 27.96 6.55 -4.93
CA GLN A 391 29.09 6.10 -4.11
C GLN A 391 29.47 4.63 -4.38
N SER A 392 28.49 3.74 -4.56
CA SER A 392 28.76 2.35 -4.92
C SER A 392 29.34 2.21 -6.33
N SER A 393 28.89 3.03 -7.30
CA SER A 393 29.45 3.04 -8.67
C SER A 393 30.94 3.44 -8.74
N PHE A 394 31.43 4.20 -7.75
CA PHE A 394 32.84 4.60 -7.65
C PHE A 394 33.76 3.51 -7.07
N LEU A 395 33.21 2.41 -6.52
CA LEU A 395 33.99 1.26 -6.03
C LEU A 395 34.22 0.17 -7.10
N THR A 396 33.72 0.37 -8.32
CA THR A 396 33.87 -0.57 -9.46
C THR A 396 34.72 -0.01 -10.62
N ARG A 397 35.61 0.96 -10.37
CA ARG A 397 36.60 1.41 -11.36
C ARG A 397 38.02 0.94 -11.08
#